data_AF-A0A3S9NBH0-F1
#
_entry.id   AF-A0A3S9NBH0-F1
#
_cell.length_a   1.000
_cell.length_b   1.000
_cell.length_c   1.000
_cell.angle_alpha   90.00
_cell.angle_beta   90.00
_cell.angle_gamma   90.00
#
_symmetry.space_group_name_H-M   'P 1'
#
loop_
_entity.id
_entity.type
_entity.pdbx_description
1 polymer ?
#
loop_
_entity_poly.entity_id
_entity_poly.type
_entity_poly.pdbx_seq_one_letter_code
_entity_poly.pdbx_strand_id
1 'polypeptide(L)'
;MLSPHEFATLMLVCQAPDQLDMNRAELDALLERQLVMLEHGGPGRRRAYLTKKGRSILHALGADVAPRRSHGSTAERGSQGAAPVAISDDAG
;
A
#
# COMPACT_ATOMS: atom_id res chain seq x y z
N MET A 1 26.59 5.54 4.24
CA MET A 1 25.60 6.63 4.08
C MET A 1 24.70 6.29 2.89
N LEU A 2 23.47 6.79 2.86
CA LEU A 2 22.60 6.64 1.68
C LEU A 2 23.01 7.68 0.64
N SER A 3 23.32 7.22 -0.56
CA SER A 3 23.45 8.06 -1.74
C SER A 3 22.10 8.67 -2.13
N PRO A 4 22.09 9.78 -2.90
CA PRO A 4 20.85 10.36 -3.42
C PRO A 4 19.97 9.37 -4.18
N HIS A 5 20.58 8.43 -4.91
CA HIS A 5 19.87 7.41 -5.69
C HIS A 5 19.23 6.32 -4.80
N GLU A 6 19.94 5.87 -3.75
CA GLU A 6 19.36 4.96 -2.75
C GLU A 6 18.19 5.63 -2.01
N PHE A 7 18.32 6.90 -1.65
CA PHE A 7 17.25 7.65 -1.00
C PHE A 7 16.02 7.81 -1.91
N ALA A 8 16.21 8.15 -3.19
CA ALA A 8 15.12 8.22 -4.16
C ALA A 8 14.41 6.87 -4.33
N THR A 9 15.18 5.78 -4.38
CA THR A 9 14.62 4.41 -4.44
C THR A 9 13.82 4.10 -3.17
N LEU A 10 14.32 4.47 -1.99
CA LEU A 10 13.60 4.28 -0.72
C LEU A 10 12.28 5.06 -0.67
N MET A 11 12.24 6.28 -1.19
CA MET A 11 10.99 7.04 -1.35
C MET A 11 10.04 6.37 -2.34
N LEU A 12 10.56 5.83 -3.45
CA LEU A 12 9.76 5.17 -4.46
C LEU A 12 9.13 3.86 -3.94
N VAL A 13 9.83 3.10 -3.09
CA VAL A 13 9.27 1.96 -2.33
C VAL A 13 8.08 2.38 -1.47
N CYS A 14 8.14 3.59 -0.90
CA CYS A 14 7.07 4.11 -0.06
C CYS A 14 5.86 4.57 -0.87
N GLN A 15 6.08 5.25 -2.00
CA GLN A 15 5.04 5.99 -2.72
C GLN A 15 4.43 5.20 -3.88
N ALA A 16 5.23 4.40 -4.58
CA ALA A 16 4.82 3.66 -5.76
C ALA A 16 5.62 2.34 -5.87
N PRO A 17 5.40 1.38 -4.94
CA PRO A 17 6.12 0.10 -4.96
C PRO A 17 5.88 -0.72 -6.24
N ASP A 18 4.79 -0.45 -6.96
CA ASP A 18 4.45 -1.11 -8.23
C ASP A 18 5.19 -0.52 -9.44
N GLN A 19 5.77 0.68 -9.31
CA GLN A 19 6.59 1.32 -10.36
C GLN A 19 8.09 1.06 -10.17
N LEU A 20 8.47 0.37 -9.09
CA LEU A 20 9.86 0.05 -8.84
C LEU A 20 10.37 -1.03 -9.79
N ASP A 21 11.52 -0.74 -10.39
CA ASP A 21 12.32 -1.75 -11.03
C ASP A 21 12.94 -2.68 -9.96
N MET A 22 12.53 -3.95 -9.96
CA MET A 22 13.02 -4.98 -9.03
C MET A 22 14.45 -5.46 -9.35
N ASN A 23 15.07 -4.96 -10.43
CA ASN A 23 16.43 -5.32 -10.86
C ASN A 23 17.45 -4.18 -10.68
N ARG A 24 17.07 -3.11 -9.96
CA ARG A 24 17.93 -1.96 -9.69
C ARG A 24 18.94 -2.28 -8.58
N ALA A 25 20.22 -1.98 -8.80
CA ALA A 25 21.29 -2.22 -7.81
C ALA A 25 21.07 -1.47 -6.48
N GLU A 26 20.39 -0.32 -6.51
CA GLU A 26 20.05 0.41 -5.28
C GLU A 26 19.04 -0.35 -4.43
N LEU A 27 18.15 -1.15 -5.04
CA LEU A 27 17.21 -1.98 -4.29
C LEU A 27 17.96 -3.06 -3.51
N ASP A 28 18.98 -3.67 -4.13
CA ASP A 28 19.85 -4.65 -3.47
C ASP A 28 20.62 -4.01 -2.30
N ALA A 29 21.18 -2.82 -2.49
CA ALA A 29 21.83 -2.07 -1.41
C ALA A 29 20.85 -1.74 -0.26
N LEU A 30 19.60 -1.41 -0.56
CA LEU A 30 18.58 -1.17 0.47
C LEU A 30 18.17 -2.47 1.20
N LEU A 31 18.19 -3.62 0.51
CA LEU A 31 17.92 -4.94 1.10
C LEU A 31 19.05 -5.38 2.03
N GLU A 32 20.31 -5.24 1.60
CA GLU A 32 21.49 -5.51 2.42
C GLU A 32 21.48 -4.70 3.72
N ARG A 33 21.03 -3.45 3.65
CA ARG A 33 20.91 -2.55 4.80
C ARG A 33 19.64 -2.79 5.64
N GLN A 34 18.77 -3.71 5.23
CA GLN A 34 17.48 -4.03 5.86
C GLN A 34 16.52 -2.82 5.93
N LEU A 35 16.58 -1.92 4.95
CA LEU A 35 15.67 -0.78 4.85
C LEU A 35 14.37 -1.14 4.12
N VAL A 36 14.48 -2.13 3.24
CA VAL A 36 13.37 -2.69 2.48
C VAL A 36 13.36 -4.20 2.62
N MET A 37 12.23 -4.83 2.31
CA MET A 37 12.04 -6.26 2.19
C MET A 37 11.26 -6.56 0.91
N LEU A 38 11.48 -7.73 0.34
CA LEU A 38 10.72 -8.19 -0.83
C LEU A 38 9.71 -9.25 -0.42
N GLU A 39 8.47 -9.07 -0.87
CA GLU A 39 7.44 -10.10 -0.82
C GLU A 39 7.27 -10.71 -2.22
N HIS A 40 7.08 -12.03 -2.26
CA HIS A 40 6.82 -12.76 -3.48
C HIS A 40 5.32 -13.05 -3.57
N GLY A 41 4.58 -12.12 -4.18
CA GLY A 41 3.13 -12.17 -4.34
C GLY A 41 2.69 -13.00 -5.55
N GLY A 42 3.17 -14.25 -5.65
CA GLY A 42 2.86 -15.15 -6.75
C GLY A 42 3.81 -15.06 -7.97
N PRO A 43 3.63 -15.91 -8.98
CA PRO A 43 4.55 -16.02 -10.11
C PRO A 43 4.65 -14.69 -10.88
N GLY A 44 5.87 -14.14 -10.95
CA GLY A 44 6.20 -12.91 -11.65
C GLY A 44 5.89 -11.61 -10.88
N ARG A 45 5.38 -11.67 -9.65
CA ARG A 45 5.07 -10.47 -8.85
C ARG A 45 5.97 -10.41 -7.62
N ARG A 46 7.10 -9.71 -7.75
CA ARG A 46 7.93 -9.29 -6.61
C ARG A 46 7.56 -7.87 -6.25
N ARG A 47 7.34 -7.61 -4.96
CA ARG A 47 6.99 -6.28 -4.46
C ARG A 47 7.88 -5.91 -3.30
N ALA A 48 8.41 -4.68 -3.33
CA ALA A 48 9.24 -4.15 -2.26
C ALA A 48 8.38 -3.41 -1.22
N TYR A 49 8.74 -3.57 0.05
CA TYR A 49 8.09 -2.95 1.20
C TYR A 49 9.12 -2.34 2.14
N LEU A 50 8.76 -1.24 2.80
CA LEU A 50 9.61 -0.64 3.83
C LEU A 50 9.61 -1.45 5.12
N THR A 51 10.81 -1.73 5.63
CA THR A 51 10.97 -2.21 7.01
C THR A 51 10.65 -1.09 8.00
N LYS A 52 10.58 -1.44 9.29
CA LYS A 52 10.49 -0.44 10.36
C LYS A 52 11.66 0.54 10.30
N LYS A 53 12.87 0.04 10.02
CA LYS A 53 14.09 0.85 9.90
C LYS A 53 14.02 1.81 8.71
N GLY A 54 13.57 1.34 7.54
CA GLY A 54 13.38 2.20 6.36
C GLY A 54 12.40 3.34 6.64
N ARG A 55 11.28 3.04 7.30
CA ARG A 55 10.30 4.06 7.74
C ARG A 55 10.90 5.08 8.71
N SER A 56 11.64 4.63 9.72
CA SER A 56 12.28 5.54 10.68
C SER A 56 13.27 6.49 10.01
N ILE A 57 14.02 6.04 8.99
CA ILE A 57 14.92 6.90 8.21
C ILE A 57 14.13 7.96 7.43
N LEU A 58 13.07 7.56 6.73
CA LEU A 58 12.23 8.51 5.99
C LEU A 58 11.60 9.54 6.93
N HIS A 59 11.09 9.11 8.08
CA HIS A 59 10.56 10.00 9.11
C HIS A 59 11.62 10.98 9.64
N ALA A 60 12.84 10.52 9.93
CA ALA A 60 13.93 11.37 10.40
C ALA A 60 14.37 12.41 9.35
N LEU A 61 14.18 12.11 8.06
CA LEU A 61 14.49 12.99 6.94
C LEU A 61 13.32 13.91 6.56
N GLY A 62 12.20 13.88 7.31
CA GLY A 62 11.01 14.68 7.02
C GLY A 62 10.22 14.20 5.81
N ALA A 63 10.53 13.02 5.28
CA ALA A 63 9.80 12.36 4.20
C ALA A 63 8.69 11.46 4.75
N ASP A 64 8.10 11.82 5.90
CA ASP A 64 7.01 11.08 6.52
C ASP A 64 5.81 11.05 5.57
N VAL A 65 5.69 9.94 4.84
CA VAL A 65 4.52 9.66 4.02
C VAL A 65 3.45 9.22 5.00
N ALA A 66 2.66 10.18 5.48
CA ALA A 66 1.41 9.88 6.16
C ALA A 66 0.71 8.78 5.36
N PRO A 67 0.31 7.65 5.99
CA PRO A 67 -0.45 6.65 5.27
C PRO A 67 -1.63 7.42 4.71
N ARG A 68 -1.75 7.47 3.37
CA ARG A 68 -2.94 7.98 2.70
C ARG A 68 -4.07 7.28 3.41
N ARG A 69 -4.76 7.98 4.34
CA ARG A 69 -5.93 7.46 5.03
C ARG A 69 -6.76 6.92 3.91
N SER A 70 -6.92 5.61 3.90
CA SER A 70 -7.70 4.93 2.89
C SER A 70 -9.01 5.69 2.84
N HIS A 71 -9.19 6.50 1.80
CA HIS A 71 -10.51 6.88 1.40
C HIS A 71 -11.10 5.55 0.95
N GLY A 72 -11.71 4.85 1.93
CA GLY A 72 -12.83 3.98 1.68
C GLY A 72 -13.88 4.84 1.02
N SER A 73 -13.70 5.04 -0.29
CA SER A 73 -14.71 5.61 -1.14
C SER A 73 -15.58 4.43 -1.55
N THR A 74 -16.76 4.42 -0.92
CA THR A 74 -18.00 3.83 -1.42
C THR A 74 -18.07 2.30 -1.50
N ALA A 75 -18.21 1.68 -0.33
CA ALA A 75 -19.17 0.60 -0.15
C ALA A 75 -20.50 1.20 0.37
N GLU A 76 -21.12 2.06 -0.43
CA GLU A 76 -22.52 2.50 -0.23
C GLU A 76 -23.35 1.62 -1.19
N ARG A 77 -23.93 0.53 -0.68
CA ARG A 77 -25.33 0.48 -0.22
C ARG A 77 -26.30 0.24 -1.38
N GLY A 78 -26.70 -1.02 -1.56
CA GLY A 78 -27.72 -1.37 -2.54
C GLY A 78 -28.06 -2.86 -2.66
N SER A 79 -27.86 -3.67 -1.61
CA SER A 79 -28.52 -4.97 -1.50
C SER A 79 -30.01 -4.75 -1.21
N GLN A 80 -30.79 -4.37 -2.23
CA GLN A 80 -32.25 -4.51 -2.22
C GLN A 80 -32.59 -5.96 -2.58
N GLY A 81 -32.43 -6.82 -1.58
CA GLY A 81 -33.07 -8.12 -1.53
C GLY A 81 -33.94 -8.14 -0.29
N ALA A 82 -35.26 -7.98 -0.48
CA ALA A 82 -36.34 -8.56 0.32
C ALA A 82 -37.62 -7.78 0.02
N ALA A 83 -38.46 -8.33 -0.86
CA ALA A 83 -39.88 -8.05 -0.80
C ALA A 83 -40.41 -8.61 0.54
N PRO A 84 -41.10 -7.82 1.39
CA PRO A 84 -42.00 -8.37 2.36
C PRO A 84 -43.36 -8.59 1.69
N VAL A 85 -43.78 -9.83 1.83
CA VAL A 85 -45.06 -10.41 1.44
C VAL A 85 -46.21 -9.68 2.13
N ALA A 86 -47.33 -9.63 1.41
CA ALA A 86 -48.71 -9.32 1.80
C ALA A 86 -49.00 -9.02 3.29
N ILE A 87 -49.72 -7.93 3.51
CA ILE A 87 -50.68 -7.85 4.61
C ILE A 87 -52.01 -7.43 3.98
N SER A 88 -52.94 -8.37 4.02
CA SER A 88 -54.35 -8.22 3.72
C SER A 88 -55.05 -7.25 4.67
N ASP A 89 -56.23 -6.83 4.22
CA ASP A 89 -57.43 -6.48 5.00
C ASP A 89 -57.72 -5.02 5.36
N ASP A 90 -59.05 -4.79 5.32
CA ASP A 90 -59.87 -3.71 5.89
C ASP A 90 -60.19 -2.53 4.93
N ALA A 91 -61.35 -2.53 4.25
CA ALA A 91 -62.74 -2.28 4.69
C ALA A 91 -63.19 -0.85 4.38
N GLY A 92 -64.37 -0.72 3.76
CA GLY A 92 -65.03 0.55 3.42
C GLY A 92 -65.86 0.45 2.16
#